data_AF-A0A6A5UJY0-F1
#
_entry.id   AF-A0A6A5UJY0-F1
#
_cell.length_a   1.000
_cell.length_b   1.000
_cell.length_c   1.000
_cell.angle_alpha   90.00
_cell.angle_beta   90.00
_cell.angle_gamma   90.00
#
_symmetry.space_group_name_H-M   'P 1'
#
loop_
_entity.id
_entity.type
_entity.pdbx_description
1 polymer ?
#
loop_
_entity_poly.entity_id
_entity_poly.type
_entity_poly.pdbx_seq_one_letter_code
_entity_poly.pdbx_strand_id
1 'polypeptide(L)' 'MKAEIKQHLYSALSEIHLACDIWTTRYKKKAFLGIIMYFVNAEGNYRKALLGLP' A
#
# COMPACT_ATOMS: atom_id res chain seq x y z
N MET A 1 0.96 11.15 -7.29
CA MET A 1 1.11 9.94 -6.45
C MET A 1 0.63 10.13 -5.00
N LYS A 2 1.26 10.93 -4.13
CA LYS A 2 0.79 11.09 -2.73
C LYS A 2 -0.62 11.70 -2.58
N ALA A 3 -0.95 12.73 -3.36
CA ALA A 3 -2.24 13.42 -3.27
C ALA A 3 -3.43 12.53 -3.70
N GLU A 4 -3.22 11.76 -4.77
CA GLU A 4 -4.22 10.84 -5.34
C GLU A 4 -4.52 9.67 -4.40
N ILE A 5 -3.49 9.06 -3.80
CA ILE A 5 -3.66 8.03 -2.76
C ILE A 5 -4.45 8.60 -1.58
N LYS A 6 -4.12 9.81 -1.13
CA LYS A 6 -4.82 10.45 -0.01
C LYS A 6 -6.31 10.66 -0.31
N GLN A 7 -6.64 11.08 -1.53
CA GLN A 7 -8.03 11.26 -1.96
C GLN A 7 -8.79 9.94 -1.97
N HIS A 8 -8.20 8.87 -2.50
CA HIS A 8 -8.80 7.54 -2.49
C HIS A 8 -9.04 6.98 -1.08
N LEU A 9 -8.18 7.31 -0.12
CA LEU A 9 -8.34 6.89 1.26
C LEU A 9 -9.45 7.64 1.99
N TYR A 10 -9.61 8.95 1.74
CA TYR A 10 -10.71 9.71 2.34
C TYR A 10 -12.10 9.25 1.87
N SER A 11 -12.17 8.72 0.65
CA SER A 11 -13.42 8.23 0.06
C SER A 11 -13.55 6.70 0.12
N ALA A 12 -12.72 6.02 0.92
CA ALA A 12 -12.77 4.56 1.03
C ALA A 12 -14.07 4.13 1.74
N LEU A 13 -14.73 3.11 1.20
CA LEU A 13 -15.94 2.53 1.78
C LEU A 13 -15.63 1.46 2.83
N SER A 14 -14.41 0.91 2.81
CA SER A 14 -13.95 -0.07 3.78
C SER A 14 -12.92 0.52 4.74
N GLU A 15 -12.65 -0.18 5.83
CA GLU A 15 -11.40 -0.01 6.55
C GLU A 15 -10.20 -0.29 5.63
N ILE A 16 -9.06 0.33 5.95
CA ILE A 16 -7.83 0.17 5.20
C ILE A 16 -7.04 -0.97 5.83
N HIS A 17 -6.81 -2.03 5.06
CA HIS A 17 -5.92 -3.12 5.48
C HIS A 17 -4.50 -2.85 4.97
N LEU A 18 -3.52 -2.88 5.88
CA LEU A 18 -2.10 -2.73 5.56
C LEU A 18 -1.39 -4.08 5.65
N ALA A 19 -0.71 -4.47 4.58
CA ALA A 19 0.23 -5.59 4.59
C ALA A 19 1.66 -5.05 4.59
N CYS A 20 2.48 -5.62 5.47
CA CYS A 20 3.88 -5.28 5.63
C CYS A 20 4.72 -6.52 5.34
N ASP A 21 5.45 -6.50 4.23
CA ASP A 21 6.36 -7.57 3.85
C ASP A 21 7.78 -7.13 4.14
N ILE A 22 8.51 -7.94 4.91
CA ILE A 22 9.91 -7.69 5.26
C ILE A 22 10.77 -8.81 4.71
N TRP A 23 11.79 -8.46 3.93
CA TRP A 23 12.71 -9.45 3.38
C TRP A 23 14.12 -8.88 3.21
N THR A 24 15.09 -9.78 3.02
CA THR A 24 16.47 -9.42 2.69
C THR A 24 16.86 -10.02 1.35
N THR A 25 17.77 -9.37 0.64
CA THR A 25 18.35 -9.89 -0.61
C THR A 25 19.80 -10.32 -0.40
N ARG A 26 20.16 -11.48 -0.95
CA ARG A 26 21.57 -11.93 -0.97
C ARG A 26 22.46 -10.95 -1.73
N TYR A 27 21.94 -10.39 -2.81
CA TYR A 27 22.60 -9.33 -3.56
C TYR A 27 22.57 -8.03 -2.75
N LYS A 28 23.75 -7.40 -2.57
CA LYS A 28 23.96 -6.14 -1.81
C LYS A 28 23.57 -6.16 -0.32
N LYS A 29 23.22 -7.33 0.26
CA LYS A 29 22.84 -7.50 1.68
C LYS A 29 21.86 -6.42 2.16
N LYS A 30 20.87 -6.09 1.34
CA LYS A 30 19.90 -5.03 1.62
C LYS A 30 18.64 -5.61 2.26
N ALA A 31 18.11 -4.92 3.25
CA ALA A 31 16.79 -5.18 3.82
C ALA A 31 15.74 -4.30 3.13
N PHE A 32 14.56 -4.86 2.91
CA PHE A 32 13.42 -4.18 2.31
C PHE A 32 12.22 -4.28 3.23
N LEU A 33 11.42 -3.23 3.21
CA LEU A 33 10.08 -3.17 3.79
C LEU A 33 9.14 -2.74 2.68
N GLY A 34 8.27 -3.64 2.24
CA GLY A 34 7.16 -3.36 1.35
C GLY A 34 5.91 -3.07 2.17
N ILE A 35 5.26 -1.94 1.91
CA ILE A 35 3.97 -1.60 2.53
C ILE A 35 2.93 -1.47 1.44
N ILE A 36 1.91 -2.31 1.48
CA ILE A 36 0.77 -2.29 0.56
C ILE A 36 -0.49 -1.99 1.35
N MET A 37 -1.32 -1.09 0.82
CA MET A 37 -2.67 -0.87 1.34
C MET A 37 -3.70 -1.56 0.44
N TYR A 38 -4.75 -2.07 1.06
CA TYR A 38 -5.92 -2.66 0.43
C TYR A 38 -7.17 -1.98 0.97
N PHE A 39 -8.09 -1.62 0.07
CA PHE A 39 -9.30 -0.88 0.41
C PHE A 39 -10.36 -1.03 -0.69
N VAL A 40 -11.61 -0.73 -0.36
CA VAL A 40 -12.70 -0.56 -1.32
C VAL A 40 -12.88 0.94 -1.57
N ASN A 41 -12.78 1.37 -2.83
CA ASN A 41 -12.95 2.78 -3.18
C ASN A 41 -14.43 3.20 -3.22
N ALA A 42 -14.68 4.49 -3.49
CA ALA A 42 -16.03 5.07 -3.56
C ALA A 42 -16.93 4.39 -4.61
N GLU A 43 -16.33 3.82 -5.67
CA GLU A 43 -17.04 3.08 -6.71
C GLU A 43 -17.35 1.62 -6.32
N GLY A 44 -17.03 1.19 -5.09
CA GLY A 44 -17.24 -0.18 -4.63
C GLY A 44 -16.21 -1.18 -5.15
N ASN A 45 -15.14 -0.72 -5.82
CA ASN A 45 -14.10 -1.57 -6.36
C ASN A 45 -12.98 -1.81 -5.34
N TYR A 46 -12.52 -3.06 -5.28
CA TYR A 46 -11.32 -3.40 -4.55
C TYR A 46 -10.07 -2.78 -5.22
N ARG A 47 -9.24 -2.12 -4.42
CA ARG A 47 -8.02 -1.44 -4.86
C ARG A 47 -6.84 -1.81 -3.97
N LYS A 48 -5.65 -1.73 -4.55
CA LYS A 48 -4.37 -1.80 -3.83
C LYS A 48 -3.44 -0.68 -4.25
N ALA A 49 -2.63 -0.18 -3.32
CA ALA A 49 -1.59 0.80 -3.62
C ALA A 49 -0.31 0.52 -2.83
N LEU A 50 0.85 0.65 -3.48
CA LEU A 50 2.16 0.58 -2.84
C LEU A 50 2.44 1.91 -2.13
N LEU A 51 2.63 1.84 -0.81
CA LEU A 51 2.94 3.01 0.01
C LEU A 51 4.45 3.23 0.17
N GLY A 52 5.24 2.17 0.14
CA GLY A 52 6.68 2.27 0.26
C GLY A 52 7.42 0.98 -0.10
N LEU A 53 8.56 1.15 -0.75
CA LEU A 53 9.61 0.15 -0.96
C LEU A 53 10.96 0.88 -1.12
N PRO A 54 11.92 0.75 -0.18
CA PRO A 54 13.17 1.51 -0.17
C PRO A 54 14.30 0.96 -1.05
#